data_AF-A0A1F6QLM5-F1
#
_entry.id   AF-A0A1F6QLM5-F1
#
_cell.length_a   1.000
_cell.length_b   1.000
_cell.length_c   1.000
_cell.angle_alpha   90.00
_cell.angle_beta   90.00
_cell.angle_gamma   90.00
#
_symmetry.space_group_name_H-M   'P 1'
#
loop_
_entity.id
_entity.type
_entity.pdbx_description
1 polymer ?
#
loop_
_entity_poly.entity_id
_entity_poly.type
_entity_poly.pdbx_seq_one_letter_code
_entity_poly.pdbx_strand_id
1 'polypeptide(L)'
;MTGTEISNIKDPNSISPVDSTQDLLDKSNSNKNLAQILLKESTNYLNDSQAKAEKAREYIKVSDDLKSKATAVRAKADRLRSEKLSKEEKAKAIKEIISMLPDDLKLLIPSNASPEVLDKIADELESRAKDFRRKADDLLRDSEQSDSLAKQLKEHAGLVNKKDLTISDLHLKSASAHSQGLLLVLKKLGIAKLDAEYKQQVAYSQGKSQ
;
A
#
# COMPACT_ATOMS: atom_id res chain seq x y z
N MET A 1 41.87 60.17 -41.38
CA MET A 1 41.99 59.24 -40.24
C MET A 1 41.76 60.03 -38.96
N THR A 2 40.58 59.90 -38.37
CA THR A 2 40.31 60.28 -36.97
C THR A 2 39.37 59.20 -36.44
N GLY A 3 39.91 58.35 -35.57
CA GLY A 3 39.24 57.20 -35.01
C GLY A 3 38.07 57.61 -34.13
N THR A 4 36.94 56.96 -34.36
CA THR A 4 35.74 57.00 -33.52
C THR A 4 36.06 56.31 -32.18
N GLU A 5 35.82 57.02 -31.08
CA GLU A 5 35.77 56.43 -29.74
C GLU A 5 34.62 55.41 -29.68
N ILE A 6 34.96 54.15 -29.40
CA ILE A 6 33.96 53.12 -29.07
C ILE A 6 33.63 53.28 -27.59
N SER A 7 32.48 53.88 -27.32
CA SER A 7 31.87 53.91 -26.00
C SER A 7 31.63 52.49 -25.49
N ASN A 8 32.21 52.15 -24.34
CA ASN A 8 31.92 50.92 -23.61
C ASN A 8 30.47 50.98 -23.08
N ILE A 9 29.51 50.56 -23.89
CA ILE A 9 28.15 50.29 -23.43
C ILE A 9 28.19 48.94 -22.72
N LYS A 10 28.24 48.96 -21.38
CA LYS A 10 27.85 47.79 -20.57
C LYS A 10 26.38 47.57 -20.80
N ASP A 11 26.05 46.48 -21.49
CA ASP A 11 24.68 46.00 -21.64
C ASP A 11 24.16 45.59 -20.26
N PRO A 12 23.11 46.24 -19.70
CA PRO A 12 22.60 45.94 -18.36
C PRO A 12 21.94 44.55 -18.26
N ASN A 13 21.84 43.82 -19.36
CA ASN A 13 21.36 42.43 -19.44
C ASN A 13 22.46 41.38 -19.60
N SER A 14 23.74 41.76 -19.45
CA SER A 14 24.86 40.81 -19.39
C SER A 14 24.84 40.05 -18.06
N ILE A 15 24.02 39.01 -17.95
CA ILE A 15 24.10 38.03 -16.87
C ILE A 15 25.48 37.39 -16.97
N SER A 16 26.31 37.57 -15.93
CA SER A 16 27.65 36.99 -15.90
C SER A 16 27.54 35.46 -16.03
N PRO A 17 28.36 34.78 -16.84
CA PRO A 17 28.34 33.31 -17.00
C PRO A 17 28.50 32.57 -15.66
N VAL A 18 29.09 33.24 -14.67
CA VAL A 18 29.32 32.70 -13.32
C VAL A 18 28.01 32.57 -12.53
N ASP A 19 27.07 33.53 -12.65
CA ASP A 19 25.79 33.52 -11.92
C ASP A 19 24.84 32.45 -12.45
N SER A 20 24.88 32.17 -13.76
CA SER A 20 24.07 31.11 -14.38
C SER A 20 24.61 29.70 -14.12
N THR A 21 25.92 29.54 -13.90
CA THR A 21 26.53 28.24 -13.59
C THR A 21 26.28 27.81 -12.14
N GLN A 22 26.32 28.76 -11.20
CA GLN A 22 26.04 28.51 -9.78
C GLN A 22 24.57 28.13 -9.56
N ASP A 23 23.63 28.83 -10.21
CA ASP A 23 22.20 28.52 -10.19
C ASP A 23 21.89 27.12 -10.75
N LEU A 24 22.61 26.70 -11.81
CA LEU A 24 22.50 25.36 -12.39
C LEU A 24 23.07 24.27 -11.44
N LEU A 25 24.17 24.57 -10.73
CA LEU A 25 24.75 23.68 -9.73
C LEU A 25 23.83 23.50 -8.51
N ASP A 26 23.24 24.58 -8.01
CA ASP A 26 22.35 24.56 -6.85
C ASP A 26 21.01 23.87 -7.17
N LYS A 27 20.47 24.07 -8.38
CA LYS A 27 19.31 23.32 -8.89
C LYS A 27 19.63 21.83 -9.09
N SER A 28 20.79 21.50 -9.67
CA SER A 28 21.24 20.12 -9.84
C SER A 28 21.39 19.40 -8.49
N ASN A 29 21.96 20.06 -7.48
CA ASN A 29 22.11 19.47 -6.14
C ASN A 29 20.76 19.29 -5.43
N SER A 30 19.83 20.24 -5.60
CA SER A 30 18.46 20.15 -5.08
C SER A 30 17.67 19.00 -5.72
N ASN A 31 17.79 18.82 -7.04
CA ASN A 31 17.15 17.72 -7.77
C ASN A 31 17.70 16.36 -7.34
N LYS A 32 19.02 16.22 -7.17
CA LYS A 32 19.62 14.98 -6.65
C LYS A 32 19.11 14.64 -5.25
N ASN A 33 18.98 15.63 -4.37
CA ASN A 33 18.48 15.43 -3.01
C ASN A 33 16.99 15.01 -3.02
N LEU A 34 16.16 15.68 -3.82
CA LEU A 34 14.75 15.31 -3.99
C LEU A 34 14.60 13.89 -4.55
N ALA A 35 15.40 13.51 -5.56
CA ALA A 35 15.39 12.15 -6.11
C ALA A 35 15.77 11.09 -5.06
N GLN A 36 16.77 11.36 -4.21
CA GLN A 36 17.14 10.46 -3.11
C GLN A 36 16.02 10.28 -2.08
N ILE A 37 15.34 11.36 -1.72
CA ILE A 37 14.20 11.30 -0.80
C ILE A 37 13.05 10.48 -1.40
N LEU A 38 12.72 10.72 -2.68
CA LEU A 38 11.69 9.96 -3.39
C LEU A 38 12.03 8.46 -3.47
N LEU A 39 13.29 8.11 -3.73
CA LEU A 39 13.75 6.71 -3.72
C LEU A 39 13.67 6.08 -2.33
N LYS A 40 13.98 6.84 -1.27
CA LYS A 40 13.85 6.37 0.11
C LYS A 40 12.40 6.10 0.46
N GLU A 41 11.48 7.03 0.16
CA GLU A 41 10.06 6.81 0.41
C GLU A 41 9.49 5.69 -0.46
N SER A 42 9.92 5.56 -1.71
CA SER A 42 9.58 4.42 -2.58
C SER A 42 9.95 3.09 -1.92
N THR A 43 11.16 3.01 -1.35
CA THR A 43 11.64 1.81 -0.63
C THR A 43 10.79 1.53 0.61
N ASN A 44 10.39 2.56 1.37
CA ASN A 44 9.52 2.41 2.52
C ASN A 44 8.15 1.84 2.15
N TYR A 45 7.52 2.36 1.09
CA TYR A 45 6.23 1.86 0.61
C TYR A 45 6.32 0.44 0.03
N LEU A 46 7.45 0.09 -0.61
CA LEU A 46 7.67 -1.27 -1.09
C LEU A 46 7.81 -2.26 0.09
N ASN A 47 8.56 -1.90 1.12
CA ASN A 47 8.70 -2.73 2.33
C ASN A 47 7.36 -2.90 3.05
N ASP A 48 6.59 -1.82 3.16
CA ASP A 48 5.23 -1.84 3.73
C ASP A 48 4.28 -2.73 2.91
N SER A 49 4.33 -2.64 1.58
CA SER A 49 3.59 -3.53 0.67
C SER A 49 3.91 -5.01 0.94
N GLN A 50 5.19 -5.35 1.04
CA GLN A 50 5.64 -6.72 1.30
C GLN A 50 5.17 -7.23 2.68
N ALA A 51 5.31 -6.41 3.72
CA ALA A 51 4.87 -6.76 5.07
C ALA A 51 3.35 -7.00 5.15
N LYS A 52 2.54 -6.18 4.46
CA LYS A 52 1.10 -6.38 4.35
C LYS A 52 0.76 -7.67 3.60
N ALA A 53 1.44 -7.96 2.49
CA ALA A 53 1.22 -9.18 1.72
C ALA A 53 1.59 -10.43 2.52
N GLU A 54 2.68 -10.41 3.29
CA GLU A 54 3.08 -11.52 4.17
C GLU A 54 2.03 -11.76 5.25
N LYS A 55 1.61 -10.71 5.96
CA LYS A 55 0.54 -10.79 6.97
C LYS A 55 -0.80 -11.27 6.39
N ALA A 56 -1.13 -10.87 5.17
CA ALA A 56 -2.31 -11.37 4.48
C ALA A 56 -2.22 -12.89 4.22
N ARG A 57 -1.05 -13.41 3.83
CA ARG A 57 -0.85 -14.86 3.66
C ARG A 57 -1.03 -15.63 4.97
N GLU A 58 -0.59 -15.07 6.10
CA GLU A 58 -0.84 -15.66 7.42
C GLU A 58 -2.34 -15.77 7.71
N TYR A 59 -3.10 -14.69 7.47
CA TYR A 59 -4.55 -14.71 7.65
C TYR A 59 -5.27 -15.65 6.69
N ILE A 60 -4.81 -15.79 5.44
CA ILE A 60 -5.33 -16.79 4.51
C ILE A 60 -5.10 -18.20 5.07
N LYS A 61 -3.88 -18.50 5.54
CA LYS A 61 -3.56 -19.80 6.13
C LYS A 61 -4.43 -20.12 7.34
N VAL A 62 -4.67 -19.14 8.21
CA VAL A 62 -5.58 -19.28 9.36
C VAL A 62 -7.02 -19.51 8.90
N SER A 63 -7.50 -18.77 7.90
CA SER A 63 -8.84 -18.94 7.31
C SER A 63 -9.04 -20.36 6.76
N ASP A 64 -8.07 -20.86 6.01
CA ASP A 64 -8.13 -22.19 5.38
C ASP A 64 -8.10 -23.31 6.43
N ASP A 65 -7.29 -23.17 7.48
CA ASP A 65 -7.28 -24.10 8.63
C ASP A 65 -8.64 -24.14 9.34
N LEU A 66 -9.25 -22.98 9.59
CA LEU A 66 -10.57 -22.90 10.22
C LEU A 66 -11.67 -23.51 9.35
N LYS A 67 -11.67 -23.28 8.03
CA LYS A 67 -12.61 -23.93 7.09
C LYS A 67 -12.44 -25.44 7.05
N SER A 68 -11.19 -25.91 7.04
CA SER A 68 -10.87 -27.34 7.07
C SER A 68 -11.42 -27.99 8.34
N LYS A 69 -11.20 -27.35 9.50
CA LYS A 69 -11.76 -27.77 10.78
C LYS A 69 -13.29 -27.76 10.76
N ALA A 70 -13.93 -26.71 10.26
CA ALA A 70 -15.39 -26.65 10.15
C ALA A 70 -15.95 -27.80 9.32
N THR A 71 -15.32 -28.10 8.19
CA THR A 71 -15.69 -29.23 7.31
C THR A 71 -15.55 -30.56 8.05
N ALA A 72 -14.45 -30.76 8.78
CA ALA A 72 -14.24 -31.96 9.59
C ALA A 72 -15.26 -32.09 10.73
N VAL A 73 -15.64 -30.99 11.38
CA VAL A 73 -16.69 -30.97 12.40
C VAL A 73 -18.04 -31.37 11.80
N ARG A 74 -18.43 -30.80 10.66
CA ARG A 74 -19.70 -31.17 10.00
C ARG A 74 -19.72 -32.62 9.55
N ALA A 75 -18.65 -33.11 8.92
CA ALA A 75 -18.57 -34.51 8.52
C ALA A 75 -18.75 -35.47 9.71
N LYS A 76 -18.22 -35.12 10.88
CA LYS A 76 -18.43 -35.89 12.11
C LYS A 76 -19.82 -35.72 12.70
N ALA A 77 -20.42 -34.53 12.64
CA ALA A 77 -21.81 -34.29 13.04
C ALA A 77 -22.79 -35.10 12.18
N ASP A 78 -22.59 -35.11 10.86
CA ASP A 78 -23.37 -35.91 9.91
C ASP A 78 -23.27 -37.40 10.23
N ARG A 79 -22.06 -37.90 10.50
CA ARG A 79 -21.83 -39.29 10.93
C ARG A 79 -22.61 -39.64 12.20
N LEU A 80 -22.64 -38.74 13.19
CA LEU A 80 -23.42 -38.92 14.43
C LEU A 80 -24.93 -38.97 14.19
N ARG A 81 -25.44 -38.34 13.11
CA ARG A 81 -26.85 -38.39 12.70
C ARG A 81 -27.16 -39.66 11.90
N SER A 82 -26.30 -40.04 10.96
CA SER A 82 -26.57 -41.12 9.99
C SER A 82 -26.25 -42.52 10.51
N GLU A 83 -25.28 -42.66 11.40
CA GLU A 83 -24.83 -43.97 11.90
C GLU A 83 -25.44 -44.29 13.28
N LYS A 84 -25.89 -45.54 13.46
CA LYS A 84 -26.24 -46.08 14.79
C LYS A 84 -24.98 -46.40 15.58
N LEU A 85 -24.29 -45.35 16.02
CA LEU A 85 -23.11 -45.45 16.87
C LEU A 85 -23.50 -45.75 18.32
N SER A 86 -22.69 -46.56 18.99
CA SER A 86 -22.75 -46.78 20.43
C SER A 86 -22.45 -45.49 21.20
N LYS A 87 -22.81 -45.43 22.49
CA LYS A 87 -22.54 -44.25 23.34
C LYS A 87 -21.03 -43.94 23.42
N GLU A 88 -20.18 -44.96 23.44
CA GLU A 88 -18.72 -44.83 23.52
C GLU A 88 -18.12 -44.29 22.22
N GLU A 89 -18.60 -44.76 21.07
CA GLU A 89 -18.17 -44.26 19.76
C GLU A 89 -18.58 -42.79 19.56
N LYS A 90 -19.77 -42.41 20.01
CA LYS A 90 -20.21 -41.00 20.00
C LYS A 90 -19.32 -40.12 20.87
N ALA A 91 -19.04 -40.54 22.10
CA ALA A 91 -18.17 -39.80 23.01
C ALA A 91 -16.74 -39.67 22.46
N LYS A 92 -16.21 -40.72 21.82
CA LYS A 92 -14.90 -40.69 21.16
C LYS A 92 -14.87 -39.69 20.00
N ALA A 93 -15.88 -39.71 19.13
CA ALA A 93 -15.98 -38.78 18.00
C ALA A 93 -16.03 -37.32 18.46
N ILE A 94 -16.81 -37.01 19.51
CA ILE A 94 -16.90 -35.67 20.10
C ILE A 94 -15.56 -35.26 20.70
N LYS A 95 -14.87 -36.13 21.44
CA LYS A 95 -13.55 -35.83 22.02
C LYS A 95 -12.51 -35.50 20.94
N GLU A 96 -12.53 -36.21 19.82
CA GLU A 96 -11.66 -35.90 18.70
C GLU A 96 -12.00 -34.54 18.07
N ILE A 97 -13.28 -34.16 17.97
CA ILE A 97 -13.67 -32.81 17.52
C ILE A 97 -13.08 -31.75 18.46
N ILE A 98 -13.28 -31.89 19.77
CA ILE A 98 -12.76 -30.97 20.78
C ILE A 98 -11.24 -30.80 20.61
N SER A 99 -10.51 -31.90 20.34
CA SER A 99 -9.05 -31.83 20.18
C SER A 99 -8.59 -31.00 18.97
N MET A 100 -9.42 -30.84 17.94
CA MET A 100 -9.11 -30.11 16.71
C MET A 100 -9.41 -28.61 16.81
N LEU A 101 -10.19 -28.19 17.81
CA LEU A 101 -10.69 -26.83 17.91
C LEU A 101 -9.67 -25.89 18.57
N PRO A 102 -9.80 -24.57 18.36
CA PRO A 102 -9.13 -23.57 19.18
C PRO A 102 -9.63 -23.63 20.64
N ASP A 103 -8.78 -23.30 21.60
CA ASP A 103 -9.04 -23.51 23.04
C ASP A 103 -10.30 -22.80 23.55
N ASP A 104 -10.63 -21.64 23.02
CA ASP A 104 -11.83 -20.88 23.39
C ASP A 104 -13.14 -21.59 22.96
N LEU A 105 -13.11 -22.33 21.86
CA LEU A 105 -14.25 -23.15 21.42
C LEU A 105 -14.31 -24.51 22.12
N LYS A 106 -13.16 -25.05 22.58
CA LYS A 106 -13.13 -26.33 23.33
C LYS A 106 -14.00 -26.29 24.58
N LEU A 107 -13.94 -25.18 25.31
CA LEU A 107 -14.65 -25.00 26.58
C LEU A 107 -16.18 -24.95 26.42
N LEU A 108 -16.66 -24.70 25.20
CA LEU A 108 -18.08 -24.56 24.90
C LEU A 108 -18.73 -25.90 24.50
N ILE A 109 -17.95 -26.98 24.35
CA ILE A 109 -18.45 -28.28 23.91
C ILE A 109 -18.57 -29.23 25.10
N PRO A 110 -19.80 -29.59 25.51
CA PRO A 110 -19.97 -30.68 26.45
C PRO A 110 -19.61 -32.01 25.77
N SER A 111 -19.12 -32.97 26.55
CA SER A 111 -18.68 -34.29 26.06
C SER A 111 -19.79 -35.15 25.43
N ASN A 112 -21.05 -34.73 25.59
CA ASN A 112 -22.24 -35.32 24.98
C ASN A 112 -22.93 -34.37 23.98
N ALA A 113 -22.19 -33.41 23.40
CA ALA A 113 -22.70 -32.45 22.42
C ALA A 113 -23.54 -33.13 21.33
N SER A 114 -24.71 -32.56 21.05
CA SER A 114 -25.56 -33.04 19.97
C SER A 114 -24.99 -32.62 18.60
N PRO A 115 -25.37 -33.30 17.51
CA PRO A 115 -24.98 -32.90 16.16
C PRO A 115 -25.28 -31.42 15.86
N GLU A 116 -26.40 -30.89 16.35
CA GLU A 116 -26.80 -29.49 16.16
C GLU A 116 -25.86 -28.51 16.88
N VAL A 117 -25.28 -28.90 18.02
CA VAL A 117 -24.26 -28.10 18.70
C VAL A 117 -22.97 -28.09 17.87
N LEU A 118 -22.61 -29.23 17.27
CA LEU A 118 -21.42 -29.34 16.42
C LEU A 118 -21.59 -28.53 15.13
N ASP A 119 -22.79 -28.49 14.55
CA ASP A 119 -23.10 -27.65 13.39
C ASP A 119 -22.91 -26.16 13.69
N LYS A 120 -23.43 -25.69 14.83
CA LYS A 120 -23.23 -24.29 15.26
C LYS A 120 -21.75 -23.94 15.43
N ILE A 121 -20.93 -24.89 15.84
CA ILE A 121 -19.49 -24.69 16.02
C ILE A 121 -18.77 -24.67 14.68
N ALA A 122 -19.18 -25.53 13.74
CA ALA A 122 -18.71 -25.43 12.37
C ALA A 122 -19.08 -24.08 11.74
N ASP A 123 -20.29 -23.58 11.99
CA ASP A 123 -20.73 -22.27 11.51
C ASP A 123 -19.89 -21.13 12.14
N GLU A 124 -19.58 -21.21 13.44
CA GLU A 124 -18.71 -20.25 14.13
C GLU A 124 -17.27 -20.27 13.58
N LEU A 125 -16.72 -21.46 13.32
CA LEU A 125 -15.41 -21.60 12.67
C LEU A 125 -15.41 -20.99 11.27
N GLU A 126 -16.45 -21.21 10.47
CA GLU A 126 -16.58 -20.60 9.14
C GLU A 126 -16.77 -19.09 9.21
N SER A 127 -17.52 -18.59 10.18
CA SER A 127 -17.70 -17.16 10.42
C SER A 127 -16.33 -16.52 10.68
N ARG A 128 -15.56 -17.08 11.61
CA ARG A 128 -14.19 -16.63 11.90
C ARG A 128 -13.28 -16.75 10.69
N ALA A 129 -13.39 -17.84 9.92
CA ALA A 129 -12.63 -18.02 8.71
C ALA A 129 -12.92 -16.91 7.68
N LYS A 130 -14.20 -16.53 7.51
CA LYS A 130 -14.61 -15.41 6.64
C LYS A 130 -14.02 -14.09 7.13
N ASP A 131 -14.00 -13.84 8.43
CA ASP A 131 -13.39 -12.64 9.00
C ASP A 131 -11.88 -12.55 8.73
N PHE A 132 -11.15 -13.65 8.93
CA PHE A 132 -9.73 -13.71 8.57
C PHE A 132 -9.52 -13.52 7.08
N ARG A 133 -10.39 -14.09 6.24
CA ARG A 133 -10.30 -13.91 4.79
C ARG A 133 -10.51 -12.44 4.40
N ARG A 134 -11.52 -11.79 4.96
CA ARG A 134 -11.78 -10.36 4.73
C ARG A 134 -10.59 -9.50 5.13
N LYS A 135 -10.03 -9.73 6.32
CA LYS A 135 -8.81 -9.02 6.78
C LYS A 135 -7.62 -9.25 5.84
N ALA A 136 -7.47 -10.46 5.29
CA ALA A 136 -6.42 -10.73 4.31
C ALA A 136 -6.65 -9.99 3.00
N ASP A 137 -7.88 -10.01 2.47
CA ASP A 137 -8.21 -9.34 1.21
C ASP A 137 -8.05 -7.80 1.34
N ASP A 138 -8.42 -7.22 2.49
CA ASP A 138 -8.18 -5.81 2.79
C ASP A 138 -6.67 -5.49 2.83
N LEU A 139 -5.86 -6.32 3.49
CA LEU A 139 -4.39 -6.16 3.51
C LEU A 139 -3.75 -6.31 2.12
N LEU A 140 -4.26 -7.20 1.27
CA LEU A 140 -3.79 -7.35 -0.11
C LEU A 140 -4.09 -6.09 -0.93
N ARG A 141 -5.29 -5.53 -0.81
CA ARG A 141 -5.63 -4.26 -1.46
C ARG A 141 -4.72 -3.13 -0.99
N ASP A 142 -4.47 -3.03 0.31
CA ASP A 142 -3.57 -2.01 0.86
C ASP A 142 -2.11 -2.24 0.42
N SER A 143 -1.70 -3.51 0.26
CA SER A 143 -0.40 -3.89 -0.28
C SER A 143 -0.23 -3.44 -1.74
N GLU A 144 -1.24 -3.65 -2.58
CA GLU A 144 -1.26 -3.20 -3.98
C GLU A 144 -1.21 -1.67 -4.08
N GLN A 145 -1.94 -0.95 -3.23
CA GLN A 145 -1.86 0.50 -3.16
C GLN A 145 -0.45 0.98 -2.79
N SER A 146 0.18 0.32 -1.81
CA SER A 146 1.53 0.65 -1.36
C SER A 146 2.57 0.38 -2.46
N ASP A 147 2.45 -0.73 -3.19
CA ASP A 147 3.31 -1.05 -4.35
C ASP A 147 3.13 -0.04 -5.49
N SER A 148 1.89 0.36 -5.78
CA SER A 148 1.59 1.38 -6.79
C SER A 148 2.25 2.73 -6.45
N LEU A 149 2.15 3.16 -5.19
CA LEU A 149 2.83 4.36 -4.70
C LEU A 149 4.35 4.23 -4.80
N ALA A 150 4.92 3.08 -4.42
CA ALA A 150 6.35 2.83 -4.53
C ALA A 150 6.85 2.97 -5.98
N LYS A 151 6.11 2.40 -6.95
CA LYS A 151 6.43 2.50 -8.39
C LYS A 151 6.39 3.95 -8.88
N GLN A 152 5.33 4.68 -8.55
CA GLN A 152 5.20 6.11 -8.92
C GLN A 152 6.37 6.94 -8.38
N LEU A 153 6.71 6.76 -7.09
CA LEU A 153 7.82 7.50 -6.47
C LEU A 153 9.17 7.18 -7.11
N LYS A 154 9.41 5.91 -7.46
CA LYS A 154 10.62 5.50 -8.17
C LYS A 154 10.71 6.13 -9.57
N GLU A 155 9.60 6.16 -10.29
CA GLU A 155 9.52 6.75 -11.62
C GLU A 155 9.74 8.27 -11.57
N HIS A 156 9.11 8.95 -10.61
CA HIS A 156 9.33 10.38 -10.36
C HIS A 156 10.78 10.68 -9.95
N ALA A 157 11.40 9.85 -9.11
CA ALA A 157 12.82 10.02 -8.79
C ALA A 157 13.71 9.91 -10.04
N GLY A 158 13.40 8.98 -10.94
CA GLY A 158 14.11 8.84 -12.22
C GLY A 158 13.96 10.06 -13.14
N LEU A 159 12.79 10.72 -13.11
CA LEU A 159 12.55 11.96 -13.86
C LEU A 159 13.29 13.15 -13.27
N VAL A 160 13.21 13.35 -11.95
CA VAL A 160 13.90 14.45 -11.24
C VAL A 160 15.42 14.32 -11.36
N ASN A 161 15.96 13.10 -11.41
CA ASN A 161 17.40 12.86 -11.51
C ASN A 161 17.98 13.08 -12.93
N LYS A 162 17.13 13.26 -13.96
CA LYS A 162 17.61 13.66 -15.29
C LYS A 162 18.03 15.12 -15.24
N LYS A 163 19.31 15.38 -15.55
CA LYS A 163 19.99 16.69 -15.39
C LYS A 163 19.31 17.88 -16.09
N ASP A 164 18.41 17.62 -17.04
CA ASP A 164 17.78 18.65 -17.88
C ASP A 164 16.28 18.86 -17.58
N LEU A 165 15.68 18.10 -16.64
CA LEU A 165 14.28 18.32 -16.26
C LEU A 165 14.20 19.46 -15.23
N THR A 166 13.63 20.58 -15.65
CA THR A 166 13.20 21.62 -14.73
C THR A 166 11.97 21.11 -13.95
N ILE A 167 11.72 21.61 -12.74
CA ILE A 167 10.48 21.28 -11.99
C ILE A 167 9.23 21.57 -12.84
N SER A 168 9.31 22.56 -13.73
CA SER A 168 8.35 22.87 -14.79
C SER A 168 8.09 21.73 -15.78
N ASP A 169 9.08 20.90 -16.10
CA ASP A 169 8.94 19.76 -17.02
C ASP A 169 8.26 18.55 -16.37
N LEU A 170 8.26 18.47 -15.03
CA LEU A 170 7.40 17.57 -14.26
C LEU A 170 5.91 18.02 -14.29
N HIS A 171 5.62 19.28 -14.63
CA HIS A 171 4.26 19.85 -14.60
C HIS A 171 3.38 19.49 -15.81
N LEU A 172 3.94 19.11 -16.97
CA LEU A 172 3.17 19.07 -18.24
C LEU A 172 2.82 17.68 -18.79
N LYS A 173 3.51 16.60 -18.41
CA LYS A 173 3.29 15.26 -19.02
C LYS A 173 2.48 14.26 -18.19
N SER A 174 2.13 14.56 -16.94
CA SER A 174 1.55 13.57 -15.98
C SER A 174 0.27 14.04 -15.26
N ALA A 175 -0.33 15.15 -15.71
CA ALA A 175 -1.33 15.90 -14.95
C ALA A 175 -2.72 15.26 -14.77
N SER A 176 -3.04 14.10 -15.36
CA SER A 176 -4.40 13.54 -15.26
C SER A 176 -4.54 12.17 -14.61
N ALA A 177 -3.46 11.47 -14.22
CA ALA A 177 -3.63 10.14 -13.60
C ALA A 177 -2.55 9.68 -12.60
N HIS A 178 -1.42 10.38 -12.41
CA HIS A 178 -0.25 9.81 -11.70
C HIS A 178 0.25 10.66 -10.51
N SER A 179 -0.54 11.63 -10.01
CA SER A 179 -0.04 12.68 -9.11
C SER A 179 -0.20 12.42 -7.60
N GLN A 180 -0.98 11.44 -7.15
CA GLN A 180 -1.26 11.27 -5.71
C GLN A 180 -0.02 10.91 -4.87
N GLY A 181 0.85 10.03 -5.36
CA GLY A 181 2.08 9.65 -4.64
C GLY A 181 3.07 10.81 -4.52
N LEU A 182 3.25 11.57 -5.60
CA LEU A 182 4.08 12.78 -5.62
C LEU A 182 3.53 13.85 -4.66
N LEU A 183 2.22 14.08 -4.65
CA LEU A 183 1.56 15.02 -3.73
C LEU A 183 1.78 14.67 -2.26
N LEU A 184 1.66 13.38 -1.94
CA LEU A 184 1.74 12.92 -0.56
C LEU A 184 3.16 13.08 -0.01
N VAL A 185 4.18 12.81 -0.83
CA VAL A 185 5.59 13.06 -0.47
C VAL A 185 5.90 14.55 -0.40
N LEU A 186 5.43 15.38 -1.34
CA LEU A 186 5.64 16.83 -1.29
C LEU A 186 5.02 17.47 -0.03
N LYS A 187 3.83 17.02 0.38
CA LYS A 187 3.22 17.40 1.67
C LYS A 187 4.03 16.94 2.87
N LYS A 188 4.47 15.67 2.88
CA LYS A 188 5.20 15.06 3.99
C LYS A 188 6.59 15.68 4.19
N LEU A 189 7.21 16.18 3.12
CA LEU A 189 8.50 16.88 3.16
C LEU A 189 8.42 18.37 3.51
N GLY A 190 7.22 18.90 3.71
CA GLY A 190 7.03 20.31 4.08
C GLY A 190 7.53 21.30 3.02
N ILE A 191 7.63 20.88 1.75
CA ILE A 191 8.03 21.77 0.65
C ILE A 191 6.82 22.62 0.26
N ALA A 192 6.46 23.56 1.14
CA ALA A 192 5.25 24.39 1.04
C ALA A 192 5.15 25.17 -0.28
N LYS A 193 6.30 25.50 -0.89
CA LYS A 193 6.37 26.18 -2.18
C LYS A 193 5.78 25.34 -3.33
N LEU A 194 6.05 24.03 -3.33
CA LEU A 194 5.53 23.09 -4.33
C LEU A 194 4.05 22.72 -4.09
N ASP A 195 3.60 22.67 -2.82
CA ASP A 195 2.15 22.51 -2.48
C ASP A 195 1.32 23.74 -2.90
N ALA A 196 1.87 24.94 -2.74
CA ALA A 196 1.23 26.19 -3.18
C ALA A 196 1.17 26.31 -4.71
N GLU A 197 2.27 25.99 -5.41
CA GLU A 197 2.32 26.00 -6.88
C GLU A 197 1.36 24.96 -7.49
N TYR A 198 1.22 23.78 -6.89
CA TYR A 198 0.23 22.78 -7.32
C TYR A 198 -1.22 23.22 -7.10
N LYS A 199 -1.56 23.78 -5.94
CA LYS A 199 -2.92 24.30 -5.66
C LYS A 199 -3.32 25.41 -6.61
N GLN A 200 -2.40 26.31 -6.98
CA GLN A 200 -2.63 27.32 -8.00
C GLN A 200 -2.91 26.70 -9.38
N GLN A 201 -2.23 25.61 -9.73
CA GLN A 201 -2.42 24.93 -11.02
C GLN A 201 -3.73 24.14 -11.10
N VAL A 202 -4.17 23.48 -10.02
CA VAL A 202 -5.50 22.84 -9.99
C VAL A 202 -6.61 23.87 -10.15
N ALA A 203 -6.48 25.03 -9.51
CA ALA A 203 -7.41 26.13 -9.71
C ALA A 203 -7.38 26.65 -11.16
N TYR A 204 -6.20 26.73 -11.77
CA TYR A 204 -6.03 27.19 -13.16
C TYR A 204 -6.55 26.20 -14.21
N SER A 205 -6.38 24.88 -14.01
CA SER A 205 -6.89 23.84 -14.92
C SER A 205 -8.42 23.68 -14.82
N GLN A 206 -8.98 23.84 -13.62
CA GLN A 206 -10.43 23.86 -13.40
C GLN A 206 -11.08 25.14 -13.96
N GLY A 207 -10.39 26.28 -13.93
CA GLY A 207 -10.86 27.54 -14.53
C GLY A 207 -10.81 27.60 -16.07
N LYS A 208 -10.06 26.70 -16.74
CA LYS A 208 -10.02 26.60 -18.22
C LYS A 208 -11.07 25.66 -18.81
N SER A 209 -11.81 24.94 -17.99
CA SER A 209 -12.86 23.99 -18.42
C SER A 209 -14.27 24.59 -18.37
N GLN A 210 -14.38 25.91 -18.20
CA GLN A 210 -15.63 26.69 -18.33
C GLN A 210 -15.62 27.51 -19.61
#